data_AF-A0A5B6ZBL4-F1
#
_entry.id   AF-A0A5B6ZBL4-F1
#
_cell.length_a   1.000
_cell.length_b   1.000
_cell.length_c   1.000
_cell.angle_alpha   90.00
_cell.angle_beta   90.00
_cell.angle_gamma   90.00
#
_symmetry.space_group_name_H-M   'P 1'
#
loop_
_entity.id
_entity.type
_entity.pdbx_description
1 polymer ?
#
loop_
_entity_poly.entity_id
_entity_poly.type
_entity_poly.pdbx_seq_one_letter_code
_entity_poly.pdbx_strand_id
1 'polypeptide(L)'
;EENEKKLDKSRWSSNLDAFCWMIVDRVYMGAFSQPAGVLKTLEFLLSMLQLANKDGRIEEAAPTGKRFLSMARGSRQLDAYIHAILKNMNRMVLYCFLPSFLITIGEDDLLSCLGLQIEPKKRPSPHSSQEDTGLDICTVLQLLVAHRQIIFCPRNLDTDLNCCLCINLISLLHDQRKNAQNMAVDILKYLLVHRRAALEDLLVSKSNQGPHLDVLHGGFDKLLSKSLSAFFEWYQSSGQVVNKVLEKRAAIIWVQYIAGTVKFPGVRIKGMDSRRKREMGRR
;
A
#
# COMPACT_ATOMS: atom_id res chain seq x y z
N GLU A 1 21.45 35.40 -8.62
CA GLU A 1 20.42 35.29 -9.69
C GLU A 1 19.52 34.04 -9.59
N GLU A 2 19.89 32.95 -8.90
CA GLU A 2 18.98 31.79 -8.70
C GLU A 2 18.00 31.92 -7.52
N ASN A 3 18.24 32.83 -6.57
CA ASN A 3 17.36 33.01 -5.40
C ASN A 3 16.08 33.85 -5.67
N GLU A 4 15.94 34.48 -6.84
CA GLU A 4 14.85 35.42 -7.12
C GLU A 4 13.73 34.87 -8.02
N LYS A 5 13.96 33.77 -8.75
CA LYS A 5 12.90 33.14 -9.55
C LYS A 5 12.15 32.13 -8.69
N LYS A 6 11.21 32.60 -7.86
CA LYS A 6 10.19 31.73 -7.24
C LYS A 6 9.51 30.94 -8.36
N LEU A 7 9.83 29.65 -8.46
CA LEU A 7 9.19 28.73 -9.40
C LEU A 7 7.67 28.84 -9.22
N ASP A 8 6.96 29.15 -10.30
CA ASP A 8 5.51 29.27 -10.30
C ASP A 8 4.89 27.98 -9.75
N LYS A 9 4.22 28.10 -8.60
CA LYS A 9 3.59 26.98 -7.89
C LYS A 9 2.64 26.22 -8.80
N SER A 10 1.88 26.92 -9.64
CA SER A 10 0.92 26.28 -10.54
C SER A 10 1.63 25.36 -11.55
N ARG A 11 2.75 25.83 -12.13
CA ARG A 11 3.53 25.08 -13.11
C ARG A 11 4.26 23.88 -12.51
N TRP A 12 5.01 24.05 -11.41
CA TRP A 12 5.76 22.92 -10.86
C TRP A 12 4.85 21.87 -10.22
N SER A 13 3.74 22.29 -9.59
CA SER A 13 2.79 21.36 -8.96
C SER A 13 2.06 20.49 -9.99
N SER A 14 1.67 21.05 -11.14
CA SER A 14 1.06 20.30 -12.25
C SER A 14 2.07 19.35 -12.91
N ASN A 15 3.32 19.77 -13.11
CA ASN A 15 4.37 18.91 -13.62
C ASN A 15 4.66 17.74 -12.67
N LEU A 16 4.68 18.00 -11.36
CA LEU A 16 4.90 16.97 -10.35
C LEU A 16 3.76 15.94 -10.32
N ASP A 17 2.51 16.39 -10.38
CA ASP A 17 1.33 15.51 -10.53
C ASP A 17 1.47 14.59 -11.75
N ALA A 18 1.70 15.17 -12.93
CA ALA A 18 1.87 14.41 -14.17
C ALA A 18 3.05 13.43 -14.10
N PHE A 19 4.17 13.85 -13.50
CA PHE A 19 5.35 13.01 -13.33
C PHE A 19 5.08 11.81 -12.41
N CYS A 20 4.39 12.01 -11.28
CA CYS A 20 4.02 10.94 -10.35
C CYS A 20 3.14 9.88 -11.03
N TRP A 21 2.15 10.29 -11.84
CA TRP A 21 1.37 9.34 -12.62
C TRP A 21 2.22 8.59 -13.64
N MET A 22 3.06 9.31 -14.38
CA MET A 22 3.89 8.72 -15.42
C MET A 22 4.85 7.68 -14.85
N ILE A 23 5.60 8.00 -13.79
CA ILE A 23 6.62 7.11 -13.23
C ILE A 23 6.00 5.84 -12.63
N VAL A 24 4.86 5.97 -11.92
CA VAL A 24 4.15 4.81 -11.38
C VAL A 24 3.53 3.96 -12.49
N ASP A 25 2.95 4.56 -13.54
CA ASP A 25 2.47 3.79 -14.69
C ASP A 25 3.61 3.00 -15.36
N ARG A 26 4.84 3.54 -15.41
CA ARG A 26 6.02 2.81 -15.92
C ARG A 26 6.43 1.63 -15.04
N VAL A 27 6.33 1.75 -13.71
CA VAL A 27 6.51 0.60 -12.80
C VAL A 27 5.50 -0.49 -13.12
N TYR A 28 4.22 -0.13 -13.21
CA TYR A 28 3.15 -1.09 -13.52
C TYR A 28 3.26 -1.71 -14.91
N MET A 29 3.88 -1.01 -15.87
CA MET A 29 4.17 -1.53 -17.21
C MET A 29 5.41 -2.45 -17.24
N GLY A 30 6.10 -2.67 -16.12
CA GLY A 30 7.31 -3.49 -16.05
C GLY A 30 8.54 -2.82 -16.66
N ALA A 31 8.58 -1.49 -16.71
CA ALA A 31 9.72 -0.77 -17.29
C ALA A 31 10.99 -0.83 -16.41
N PHE A 32 10.86 -1.17 -15.13
CA PHE A 32 11.97 -1.31 -14.20
C PHE A 32 12.36 -2.78 -14.12
N SER A 33 13.59 -3.10 -14.54
CA SER A 33 14.12 -4.47 -14.53
C SER A 33 14.61 -4.94 -13.16
N GLN A 34 14.85 -4.00 -12.23
CA GLN A 34 15.42 -4.26 -10.91
C GLN A 34 14.45 -3.82 -9.80
N PRO A 35 14.24 -4.64 -8.75
CA PRO A 35 13.38 -4.28 -7.60
C PRO A 35 13.77 -2.97 -6.92
N ALA A 36 15.05 -2.65 -6.86
CA ALA A 36 15.54 -1.39 -6.31
C ALA A 36 14.93 -0.15 -6.99
N GLY A 37 14.65 -0.23 -8.29
CA GLY A 37 14.02 0.88 -9.03
C GLY A 37 12.56 1.11 -8.64
N VAL A 38 11.85 0.04 -8.28
CA VAL A 38 10.48 0.10 -7.75
C VAL A 38 10.49 0.79 -6.39
N LEU A 39 11.39 0.39 -5.49
CA LEU A 39 11.51 0.99 -4.16
C LEU A 39 11.93 2.45 -4.21
N LYS A 40 12.90 2.81 -5.07
CA LYS A 40 13.28 4.22 -5.30
C LYS A 40 12.10 5.08 -5.77
N THR A 41 11.17 4.50 -6.52
CA THR A 41 9.94 5.22 -6.92
C THR A 41 9.02 5.45 -5.71
N LEU A 42 8.86 4.47 -4.82
CA LEU A 42 8.12 4.64 -3.58
C LEU A 42 8.78 5.67 -2.65
N GLU A 43 10.10 5.57 -2.44
CA GLU A 43 10.90 6.52 -1.66
C GLU A 43 10.80 7.95 -2.19
N PHE A 44 10.84 8.12 -3.52
CA PHE A 44 10.62 9.41 -4.17
C PHE A 44 9.26 9.99 -3.78
N LEU A 45 8.17 9.22 -3.90
CA LEU A 45 6.82 9.70 -3.56
C LEU A 45 6.70 10.05 -2.08
N LEU A 46 7.28 9.23 -1.19
CA LEU A 46 7.31 9.46 0.25
C LEU A 46 8.09 10.75 0.58
N SER A 47 9.23 10.96 -0.06
CA SER A 47 10.04 12.17 0.09
C SER A 47 9.28 13.42 -0.38
N MET A 48 8.56 13.33 -1.51
CA MET A 48 7.74 14.44 -2.00
C MET A 48 6.58 14.75 -1.05
N LEU A 49 5.97 13.74 -0.41
CA LEU A 49 4.95 13.94 0.61
C LEU A 49 5.52 14.56 1.88
N GLN A 50 6.71 14.11 2.34
CA GLN A 50 7.40 14.71 3.48
C GLN A 50 7.73 16.18 3.23
N LEU A 51 8.27 16.51 2.05
CA LEU A 51 8.53 17.89 1.65
C LEU A 51 7.25 18.71 1.56
N ALA A 52 6.13 18.10 1.20
CA ALA A 52 4.83 18.75 1.20
C ALA A 52 4.24 18.88 2.62
N ASN A 53 4.74 18.15 3.63
CA ASN A 53 4.22 18.11 5.00
C ASN A 53 4.95 19.05 5.98
N LYS A 54 5.64 20.10 5.51
CA LYS A 54 6.48 20.99 6.35
C LYS A 54 5.80 21.59 7.59
N ASP A 55 4.46 21.69 7.61
CA ASP A 55 3.68 22.22 8.73
C ASP A 55 2.75 21.17 9.37
N GLY A 56 2.98 19.86 9.17
CA GLY A 56 2.08 18.80 9.64
C GLY A 56 0.71 18.78 8.92
N ARG A 57 0.53 19.63 7.89
CA ARG A 57 -0.75 19.84 7.21
C ARG A 57 -1.36 18.58 6.57
N ILE A 58 -0.55 17.58 6.23
CA ILE A 58 -1.05 16.31 5.66
C ILE A 58 -1.52 15.40 6.79
N GLU A 59 -0.77 15.34 7.88
CA GLU A 59 -1.03 14.49 9.05
C GLU A 59 -2.23 14.99 9.87
N GLU A 60 -2.34 16.32 10.06
CA GLU A 60 -3.39 16.97 10.85
C GLU A 60 -4.68 17.23 10.07
N ALA A 61 -4.71 16.97 8.76
CA ALA A 61 -5.87 17.24 7.93
C ALA A 61 -7.04 16.33 8.31
N ALA A 62 -7.98 16.86 9.12
CA ALA A 62 -9.19 16.15 9.54
C ALA A 62 -9.93 15.52 8.35
N PRO A 63 -10.49 14.31 8.46
CA PRO A 63 -11.20 13.65 7.36
C PRO A 63 -12.41 14.49 6.92
N THR A 64 -12.68 14.56 5.60
CA THR A 64 -13.84 15.29 5.08
C THR A 64 -15.12 14.53 5.41
N GLY A 65 -15.67 14.76 6.60
CA GLY A 65 -16.92 14.14 7.02
C GLY A 65 -17.11 14.21 8.51
N LYS A 66 -18.05 15.07 8.93
CA LYS A 66 -18.53 15.29 10.31
C LYS A 66 -17.61 16.10 11.24
N ARG A 67 -17.66 17.42 11.08
CA ARG A 67 -17.56 18.34 12.23
C ARG A 67 -18.34 19.62 11.92
N PHE A 68 -19.63 19.60 12.26
CA PHE A 68 -20.49 20.78 12.10
C PHE A 68 -20.22 21.89 13.13
N LEU A 69 -19.27 21.72 14.07
CA LEU A 69 -18.92 22.75 15.06
C LEU A 69 -17.41 22.71 15.39
N SER A 70 -16.59 23.33 14.56
CA SER A 70 -15.30 23.93 14.97
C SER A 70 -14.79 24.90 13.91
N MET A 71 -15.39 26.10 13.87
CA MET A 71 -14.74 27.28 13.30
C MET A 71 -13.68 27.76 14.29
N ALA A 72 -12.39 27.53 13.99
CA ALA A 72 -11.22 28.34 14.39
C ALA A 72 -9.88 27.60 14.20
N ARG A 73 -9.67 26.87 13.09
CA ARG A 73 -8.33 26.66 12.50
C ARG A 73 -8.54 26.16 11.07
N GLY A 74 -8.10 26.95 10.10
CA GLY A 74 -8.49 26.81 8.70
C GLY A 74 -8.36 25.37 8.19
N SER A 75 -9.48 24.80 7.76
CA SER A 75 -9.50 23.58 6.97
C SER A 75 -8.87 23.86 5.60
N ARG A 76 -7.53 23.92 5.54
CA ARG A 76 -6.83 24.02 4.27
C ARG A 76 -7.02 22.70 3.54
N GLN A 77 -7.88 22.72 2.52
CA GLN A 77 -7.97 21.65 1.54
C GLN A 77 -6.56 21.35 1.01
N LEU A 78 -6.19 20.08 0.95
CA LEU A 78 -4.87 19.69 0.42
C LEU A 78 -4.79 20.09 -1.06
N ASP A 79 -3.63 20.58 -1.47
CA ASP A 79 -3.38 20.93 -2.87
C ASP A 79 -3.58 19.69 -3.76
N ALA A 80 -4.11 19.85 -4.97
CA ALA A 80 -4.45 18.73 -5.87
C ALA A 80 -3.25 17.79 -6.15
N TYR A 81 -2.05 18.35 -6.29
CA TYR A 81 -0.83 17.55 -6.49
C TYR A 81 -0.52 16.64 -5.30
N ILE A 82 -0.87 17.02 -4.06
CA ILE A 82 -0.68 16.19 -2.87
C ILE A 82 -1.60 14.96 -2.94
N HIS A 83 -2.85 15.15 -3.37
CA HIS A 83 -3.77 14.04 -3.60
C HIS A 83 -3.25 13.07 -4.67
N ALA A 84 -2.66 13.59 -5.75
CA ALA A 84 -2.05 12.77 -6.78
C ALA A 84 -0.84 11.98 -6.27
N ILE A 85 0.05 12.61 -5.48
CA ILE A 85 1.19 11.92 -4.88
C ILE A 85 0.71 10.85 -3.90
N LEU A 86 -0.26 11.15 -3.02
CA LEU A 86 -0.84 10.17 -2.09
C LEU A 86 -1.42 8.96 -2.84
N LYS A 87 -2.20 9.20 -3.90
CA LYS A 87 -2.77 8.12 -4.71
C LYS A 87 -1.71 7.26 -5.39
N ASN A 88 -0.68 7.88 -5.94
CA ASN A 88 0.43 7.15 -6.57
C ASN A 88 1.30 6.43 -5.54
N MET A 89 1.45 6.98 -4.33
CA MET A 89 2.10 6.31 -3.21
C MET A 89 1.33 5.04 -2.81
N ASN A 90 -0.01 5.10 -2.69
CA ASN A 90 -0.83 3.93 -2.43
C ASN A 90 -0.62 2.85 -3.49
N ARG A 91 -0.64 3.24 -4.77
CA ARG A 91 -0.35 2.31 -5.88
C ARG A 91 1.03 1.67 -5.73
N MET A 92 2.05 2.44 -5.38
CA MET A 92 3.38 1.87 -5.17
C MET A 92 3.44 0.92 -3.97
N VAL A 93 2.77 1.23 -2.85
CA VAL A 93 2.66 0.31 -1.71
C VAL A 93 1.93 -0.98 -2.13
N LEU A 94 0.79 -0.87 -2.82
CA LEU A 94 0.05 -2.00 -3.36
C LEU A 94 0.92 -2.85 -4.29
N TYR A 95 1.70 -2.21 -5.17
CA TYR A 95 2.62 -2.89 -6.09
C TYR A 95 3.67 -3.72 -5.34
N CYS A 96 4.19 -3.22 -4.22
CA CYS A 96 5.19 -3.92 -3.40
C CYS A 96 4.66 -5.22 -2.75
N PHE A 97 3.34 -5.42 -2.71
CA PHE A 97 2.72 -6.66 -2.23
C PHE A 97 2.13 -7.52 -3.36
N LEU A 98 2.25 -7.11 -4.62
CA LEU A 98 1.78 -7.92 -5.74
C LEU A 98 2.63 -9.20 -5.84
N PRO A 99 2.01 -10.35 -6.20
CA PRO A 99 2.74 -11.61 -6.37
C PRO A 99 3.95 -11.49 -7.30
N SER A 100 3.84 -10.75 -8.40
CA SER A 100 4.94 -10.55 -9.34
C SER A 100 6.16 -9.86 -8.70
N PHE A 101 5.94 -8.89 -7.80
CA PHE A 101 7.03 -8.20 -7.13
C PHE A 101 7.62 -9.06 -6.02
N LEU A 102 6.77 -9.69 -5.21
CA LEU A 102 7.18 -10.61 -4.13
C LEU A 102 8.04 -11.76 -4.65
N ILE A 103 7.70 -12.36 -5.80
CA ILE A 103 8.55 -13.36 -6.47
C ILE A 103 9.93 -12.79 -6.81
N THR A 104 9.99 -11.54 -7.27
CA THR A 104 11.25 -10.91 -7.72
C THR A 104 12.21 -10.64 -6.54
N ILE A 105 11.67 -10.40 -5.34
CA ILE A 105 12.47 -10.22 -4.11
C ILE A 105 12.59 -11.51 -3.26
N GLY A 106 12.12 -12.66 -3.77
CA GLY A 106 12.30 -13.97 -3.12
C GLY A 106 11.35 -14.28 -1.96
N GLU A 107 10.17 -13.65 -1.91
CA GLU A 107 9.18 -13.82 -0.84
C GLU A 107 8.17 -14.96 -1.13
N ASP A 108 8.67 -16.14 -1.51
CA ASP A 108 7.87 -17.31 -1.88
C ASP A 108 7.04 -17.87 -0.71
N ASP A 109 7.59 -17.81 0.51
CA ASP A 109 6.92 -18.28 1.73
C ASP A 109 5.69 -17.44 2.06
N LEU A 110 5.79 -16.11 1.91
CA LEU A 110 4.67 -15.19 2.10
C LEU A 110 3.54 -15.48 1.11
N LEU A 111 3.88 -15.74 -0.15
CA LEU A 111 2.89 -16.10 -1.18
C LEU A 111 2.21 -17.44 -0.91
N SER A 112 2.96 -18.40 -0.37
CA SER A 112 2.45 -19.69 0.06
C SER A 112 1.45 -19.53 1.20
N CYS A 113 1.75 -18.71 2.20
CA CYS A 113 0.83 -18.38 3.30
C CYS A 113 -0.46 -17.69 2.81
N LEU A 114 -0.40 -16.95 1.71
CA LEU A 114 -1.55 -16.25 1.12
C LEU A 114 -2.41 -17.17 0.25
N GLY A 115 -1.99 -18.40 -0.02
CA GLY A 115 -2.68 -19.30 -0.97
C GLY A 115 -2.66 -18.78 -2.42
N LEU A 116 -1.78 -17.82 -2.74
CA LEU A 116 -1.66 -17.19 -4.05
C LEU A 116 -0.60 -17.87 -4.92
N GLN A 117 -0.60 -19.21 -4.95
CA GLN A 117 0.33 -20.00 -5.77
C GLN A 117 0.08 -19.70 -7.25
N ILE A 118 1.03 -19.00 -7.89
CA ILE A 118 1.13 -18.87 -9.35
C ILE A 118 2.07 -19.99 -9.80
N GLU A 119 1.62 -20.86 -10.71
CA GLU A 119 2.53 -21.82 -11.34
C GLU A 119 3.77 -21.08 -11.88
N PRO A 120 5.00 -21.48 -11.51
CA PRO A 120 6.19 -20.84 -12.03
C PRO A 120 6.26 -21.09 -13.54
N LYS A 121 5.81 -20.13 -14.34
CA LYS A 121 6.16 -20.09 -15.77
C LYS A 121 7.66 -19.94 -15.85
N LYS A 122 8.34 -21.06 -16.14
CA LYS A 122 9.76 -21.23 -16.48
C LYS A 122 10.65 -20.08 -16.01
N ARG A 123 11.30 -20.27 -14.87
CA ARG A 123 12.50 -19.48 -14.50
C ARG A 123 13.41 -19.40 -15.74
N PRO A 124 13.77 -18.20 -16.24
CA PRO A 124 15.01 -18.05 -16.98
C PRO A 124 16.15 -18.60 -16.11
N SER A 125 17.10 -19.29 -16.72
CA SER A 125 18.21 -19.97 -16.05
C SER A 125 18.90 -19.13 -14.97
N PRO A 126 19.50 -19.75 -13.93
CA PRO A 126 20.14 -19.04 -12.82
C PRO A 126 21.51 -18.42 -13.18
N HIS A 127 21.77 -18.16 -14.46
CA HIS A 127 22.99 -17.48 -14.91
C HIS A 127 22.70 -16.04 -15.32
N SER A 128 22.31 -15.24 -14.34
CA SER A 128 22.63 -13.82 -14.32
C SER A 128 23.11 -13.52 -12.91
N SER A 129 24.35 -13.05 -12.79
CA SER A 129 25.00 -12.64 -11.56
C SER A 129 24.00 -12.03 -10.58
N GLN A 130 23.66 -12.80 -9.54
CA GLN A 130 22.85 -12.37 -8.42
C GLN A 130 23.73 -11.40 -7.63
N GLU A 131 23.78 -10.14 -8.07
CA GLU A 131 24.07 -9.05 -7.15
C GLU A 131 22.91 -9.08 -6.15
N ASP A 132 23.18 -9.75 -5.04
CA ASP A 132 22.32 -9.91 -3.89
C ASP A 132 21.88 -8.50 -3.49
N THR A 133 20.68 -8.11 -3.93
CA THR A 133 20.27 -6.71 -3.86
C THR A 133 19.97 -6.32 -2.40
N GLY A 134 20.02 -7.29 -1.48
CA GLY A 134 19.70 -7.15 -0.06
C GLY A 134 18.26 -6.73 0.20
N LEU A 135 17.42 -6.77 -0.85
CA LEU A 135 16.03 -6.33 -0.81
C LEU A 135 15.12 -7.51 -0.50
N ASP A 136 14.37 -7.35 0.58
CA ASP A 136 13.37 -8.29 1.06
C ASP A 136 12.11 -7.52 1.48
N ILE A 137 11.10 -8.24 1.99
CA ILE A 137 9.89 -7.59 2.49
C ILE A 137 10.18 -6.65 3.67
N CYS A 138 11.21 -6.92 4.48
CA CYS A 138 11.60 -6.05 5.59
C CYS A 138 11.90 -4.63 5.10
N THR A 139 12.52 -4.48 3.94
CA THR A 139 12.81 -3.15 3.35
C THR A 139 11.52 -2.37 3.07
N VAL A 140 10.50 -3.04 2.51
CA VAL A 140 9.18 -2.42 2.28
C VAL A 140 8.53 -2.03 3.62
N LEU A 141 8.54 -2.94 4.60
CA LEU A 141 7.94 -2.70 5.91
C LEU A 141 8.64 -1.55 6.65
N GLN A 142 9.97 -1.42 6.54
CA GLN A 142 10.74 -0.31 7.10
C GLN A 142 10.27 1.04 6.54
N LEU A 143 10.05 1.14 5.22
CA LEU A 143 9.50 2.35 4.62
C LEU A 143 8.09 2.65 5.16
N LEU A 144 7.23 1.64 5.32
CA LEU A 144 5.91 1.82 5.91
C LEU A 144 5.98 2.31 7.35
N VAL A 145 6.87 1.75 8.18
CA VAL A 145 7.06 2.14 9.59
C VAL A 145 7.61 3.55 9.69
N ALA A 146 8.60 3.91 8.86
CA ALA A 146 9.26 5.21 8.88
C ALA A 146 8.31 6.35 8.45
N HIS A 147 7.39 6.08 7.53
CA HIS A 147 6.48 7.07 6.96
C HIS A 147 5.00 6.88 7.37
N ARG A 148 4.73 6.10 8.41
CA ARG A 148 3.38 5.69 8.84
C ARG A 148 2.41 6.85 9.06
N GLN A 149 2.87 8.01 9.56
CA GLN A 149 2.01 9.17 9.80
C GLN A 149 1.46 9.77 8.51
N ILE A 150 2.30 9.84 7.47
CA ILE A 150 1.93 10.36 6.15
C ILE A 150 1.09 9.33 5.38
N ILE A 151 1.53 8.06 5.38
CA ILE A 151 0.84 6.98 4.67
C ILE A 151 -0.56 6.80 5.24
N PHE A 152 -0.69 6.77 6.56
CA PHE A 152 -1.96 6.53 7.24
C PHE A 152 -2.65 7.82 7.71
N CYS A 153 -2.36 8.95 7.07
CA CYS A 153 -2.99 10.23 7.40
C CYS A 153 -4.51 10.18 7.18
N PRO A 154 -5.33 10.97 7.89
CA PRO A 154 -6.80 10.88 7.80
C PRO A 154 -7.37 11.15 6.40
N ARG A 155 -6.60 11.77 5.50
CA ARG A 155 -6.97 12.05 4.11
C ARG A 155 -6.74 10.88 3.15
N ASN A 156 -6.02 9.84 3.56
CA ASN A 156 -5.70 8.70 2.73
C ASN A 156 -6.61 7.48 3.01
N LEU A 157 -7.87 7.53 2.59
CA LEU A 157 -8.89 6.51 2.91
C LEU A 157 -9.03 5.42 1.82
N ASP A 158 -7.91 4.93 1.31
CA ASP A 158 -7.89 3.97 0.21
C ASP A 158 -8.24 2.54 0.68
N THR A 159 -9.37 2.02 0.19
CA THR A 159 -9.87 0.69 0.57
C THR A 159 -8.94 -0.43 0.10
N ASP A 160 -8.42 -0.35 -1.12
CA ASP A 160 -7.52 -1.37 -1.68
C ASP A 160 -6.25 -1.47 -0.82
N LEU A 161 -5.69 -0.32 -0.42
CA LEU A 161 -4.55 -0.24 0.48
C LEU A 161 -4.84 -0.90 1.84
N ASN A 162 -5.99 -0.58 2.45
CA ASN A 162 -6.36 -1.18 3.74
C ASN A 162 -6.55 -2.71 3.62
N CYS A 163 -7.18 -3.19 2.54
CA CYS A 163 -7.34 -4.63 2.30
C CYS A 163 -5.99 -5.33 2.08
N CYS A 164 -5.14 -4.76 1.23
CA CYS A 164 -3.80 -5.27 0.95
C CYS A 164 -2.96 -5.39 2.23
N LEU A 165 -2.87 -4.31 3.00
CA LEU A 165 -2.09 -4.30 4.24
C LEU A 165 -2.69 -5.25 5.28
N CYS A 166 -4.01 -5.29 5.43
CA CYS A 166 -4.67 -6.20 6.36
C CYS A 166 -4.28 -7.66 6.07
N ILE A 167 -4.39 -8.10 4.81
CA ILE A 167 -4.04 -9.47 4.42
C ILE A 167 -2.55 -9.75 4.62
N ASN A 168 -1.68 -8.93 4.01
CA ASN A 168 -0.25 -9.23 3.95
C ASN A 168 0.40 -9.12 5.33
N LEU A 169 0.02 -8.13 6.15
CA LEU A 169 0.57 -7.99 7.50
C LEU A 169 0.10 -9.11 8.43
N ILE A 170 -1.16 -9.57 8.28
CA ILE A 170 -1.65 -10.72 9.05
C ILE A 170 -0.92 -11.99 8.62
N SER A 171 -0.66 -12.20 7.33
CA SER A 171 0.18 -13.33 6.87
C SER A 171 1.60 -13.27 7.43
N LEU A 172 2.20 -12.08 7.49
CA LEU A 172 3.52 -11.85 8.07
C LEU A 172 3.59 -12.10 9.59
N LEU A 173 2.45 -12.25 10.29
CA LEU A 173 2.46 -12.71 11.68
C LEU A 173 2.96 -14.16 11.82
N HIS A 174 2.94 -14.95 10.74
CA HIS A 174 3.52 -16.29 10.70
C HIS A 174 4.97 -16.33 10.19
N ASP A 175 5.57 -15.17 9.86
CA ASP A 175 6.92 -15.11 9.32
C ASP A 175 7.95 -15.59 10.35
N GLN A 176 8.91 -16.40 9.90
CA GLN A 176 9.99 -16.94 10.74
C GLN A 176 10.99 -15.85 11.13
N ARG A 177 11.17 -14.83 10.29
CA ARG A 177 12.04 -13.69 10.55
C ARG A 177 11.35 -12.77 11.55
N LYS A 178 11.86 -12.75 12.77
CA LYS A 178 11.34 -11.90 13.86
C LYS A 178 11.29 -10.42 13.48
N ASN A 179 12.22 -9.94 12.66
CA ASN A 179 12.21 -8.57 12.18
C ASN A 179 10.94 -8.24 11.36
N ALA A 180 10.60 -9.09 10.37
CA ALA A 180 9.39 -8.93 9.57
C ALA A 180 8.13 -9.02 10.42
N GLN A 181 8.04 -10.03 11.29
CA GLN A 181 6.93 -10.22 12.22
C GLN A 181 6.74 -9.00 13.14
N ASN A 182 7.82 -8.46 13.72
CA ASN A 182 7.75 -7.30 14.62
C ASN A 182 7.28 -6.04 13.87
N MET A 183 7.81 -5.78 12.67
CA MET A 183 7.36 -4.64 11.87
C MET A 183 5.90 -4.78 11.42
N ALA A 184 5.47 -6.00 11.08
CA ALA A 184 4.07 -6.25 10.76
C ALA A 184 3.15 -5.97 11.97
N VAL A 185 3.56 -6.38 13.17
CA VAL A 185 2.87 -6.05 14.43
C VAL A 185 2.81 -4.54 14.65
N ASP A 186 3.90 -3.81 14.44
CA ASP A 186 3.95 -2.37 14.65
C ASP A 186 3.02 -1.62 13.68
N ILE A 187 2.99 -2.02 12.41
CA ILE A 187 2.08 -1.44 11.43
C ILE A 187 0.63 -1.80 11.76
N LEU A 188 0.33 -3.05 12.15
CA LEU A 188 -1.01 -3.46 12.55
C LEU A 188 -1.51 -2.67 13.76
N LYS A 189 -0.68 -2.49 14.80
CA LYS A 189 -1.02 -1.63 15.95
C LYS A 189 -1.34 -0.22 15.50
N TYR A 190 -0.53 0.34 14.60
CA TYR A 190 -0.76 1.68 14.07
C TYR A 190 -2.10 1.77 13.31
N LEU A 191 -2.41 0.78 12.47
CA LEU A 191 -3.69 0.70 11.76
C LEU A 191 -4.87 0.55 12.73
N LEU A 192 -4.74 -0.23 13.80
CA LEU A 192 -5.79 -0.38 14.81
C LEU A 192 -6.12 0.95 15.52
N VAL A 193 -5.12 1.80 15.74
CA VAL A 193 -5.31 3.12 16.35
C VAL A 193 -5.86 4.14 15.34
N HIS A 194 -5.27 4.21 14.13
CA HIS A 194 -5.53 5.32 13.20
C HIS A 194 -6.50 4.99 12.06
N ARG A 195 -6.78 3.71 11.84
CA ARG A 195 -7.66 3.18 10.78
C ARG A 195 -8.74 2.24 11.35
N ARG A 196 -9.11 2.41 12.62
CA ARG A 196 -10.04 1.51 13.33
C ARG A 196 -11.32 1.21 12.55
N ALA A 197 -11.98 2.24 12.01
CA ALA A 197 -13.21 2.05 11.24
C ALA A 197 -13.01 1.18 9.98
N ALA A 198 -11.90 1.36 9.27
CA ALA A 198 -11.59 0.54 8.09
C ALA A 198 -11.24 -0.91 8.49
N LEU A 199 -10.55 -1.11 9.61
CA LEU A 199 -10.27 -2.46 10.11
C LEU A 199 -11.51 -3.15 10.66
N GLU A 200 -12.43 -2.42 11.30
CA GLU A 200 -13.71 -2.96 11.76
C GLU A 200 -14.51 -3.50 10.57
N ASP A 201 -14.54 -2.74 9.48
CA ASP A 201 -15.13 -3.13 8.20
C ASP A 201 -14.53 -4.41 7.58
N LEU A 202 -13.25 -4.69 7.85
CA LEU A 202 -12.51 -5.83 7.28
C LEU A 202 -12.42 -7.04 8.22
N LEU A 203 -12.44 -6.82 9.53
CA LEU A 203 -12.20 -7.81 10.57
C LEU A 203 -13.46 -8.17 11.38
N VAL A 204 -14.59 -7.51 11.09
CA VAL A 204 -15.90 -7.83 11.66
C VAL A 204 -16.90 -8.09 10.54
N SER A 205 -17.34 -9.34 10.43
CA SER A 205 -18.38 -9.76 9.50
C SER A 205 -19.73 -9.83 10.24
N LYS A 206 -20.52 -8.76 10.11
CA LYS A 206 -21.93 -8.75 10.51
C LYS A 206 -22.74 -9.46 9.42
N SER A 207 -23.09 -10.72 9.64
CA SER A 207 -23.90 -11.48 8.69
C SER A 207 -25.39 -11.30 8.97
N ASN A 208 -26.19 -11.15 7.91
CA ASN A 208 -27.65 -11.21 8.00
C ASN A 208 -28.17 -12.68 7.95
N GLN A 209 -27.36 -13.66 7.52
CA GLN A 209 -27.77 -15.06 7.31
C GLN A 209 -26.67 -16.09 7.70
N GLY A 210 -25.86 -15.82 8.73
CA GLY A 210 -24.76 -16.70 9.13
C GLY A 210 -24.09 -16.25 10.43
N PRO A 211 -23.05 -16.97 10.91
CA PRO A 211 -22.41 -16.62 12.17
C PRO A 211 -21.74 -15.25 12.08
N HIS A 212 -21.99 -14.43 13.09
CA HIS A 212 -21.24 -13.21 13.34
C HIS A 212 -19.79 -13.60 13.63
N LEU A 213 -18.87 -13.17 12.77
CA LEU A 213 -17.45 -13.40 12.96
C LEU A 213 -16.79 -12.08 13.30
N ASP A 214 -16.17 -12.03 14.46
CA ASP A 214 -15.48 -10.87 14.96
C ASP A 214 -14.12 -11.30 15.49
N VAL A 215 -13.08 -10.92 14.76
CA VAL A 215 -11.69 -11.16 15.19
C VAL A 215 -11.02 -9.86 15.64
N LEU A 216 -11.72 -8.73 15.56
CA LEU A 216 -11.21 -7.44 16.02
C LEU A 216 -11.42 -7.33 17.52
N HIS A 217 -12.68 -7.37 17.97
CA HIS A 217 -13.07 -7.14 19.34
C HIS A 217 -12.69 -8.33 20.22
N GLY A 218 -11.79 -8.12 21.17
CA GLY A 218 -11.24 -9.18 22.01
C GLY A 218 -10.22 -10.08 21.31
N GLY A 219 -9.91 -9.83 20.04
CA GLY A 219 -8.90 -10.53 19.23
C GLY A 219 -7.71 -9.62 18.91
N PHE A 220 -7.72 -8.96 17.74
CA PHE A 220 -6.71 -7.97 17.37
C PHE A 220 -6.59 -6.81 18.36
N ASP A 221 -7.66 -6.44 19.09
CA ASP A 221 -7.59 -5.47 20.20
C ASP A 221 -6.59 -5.88 21.30
N LYS A 222 -6.24 -7.18 21.41
CA LYS A 222 -5.19 -7.64 22.34
C LYS A 222 -3.82 -7.06 22.00
N LEU A 223 -3.56 -6.68 20.75
CA LEU A 223 -2.32 -5.99 20.37
C LEU A 223 -2.17 -4.62 21.06
N LEU A 224 -3.29 -3.97 21.41
CA LEU A 224 -3.30 -2.66 22.05
C LEU A 224 -3.47 -2.74 23.57
N SER A 225 -4.15 -3.78 24.06
CA SER A 225 -4.60 -3.86 25.47
C SER A 225 -3.88 -4.92 26.30
N LYS A 226 -3.17 -5.86 25.67
CA LYS A 226 -2.52 -7.01 26.34
C LYS A 226 -1.07 -7.19 25.89
N SER A 227 -0.39 -8.18 26.48
CA SER A 227 0.95 -8.58 26.07
C SER A 227 0.96 -9.23 24.68
N LEU A 228 2.09 -9.12 23.99
CA LEU A 228 2.28 -9.71 22.66
C LEU A 228 2.15 -11.24 22.68
N SER A 229 2.58 -11.89 23.77
CA SER A 229 2.41 -13.34 23.97
C SER A 229 0.94 -13.74 24.04
N ALA A 230 0.11 -13.01 24.82
CA ALA A 230 -1.32 -13.28 24.90
C ALA A 230 -2.04 -13.06 23.56
N PHE A 231 -1.54 -12.16 22.71
CA PHE A 231 -2.02 -12.01 21.35
C PHE A 231 -1.66 -13.22 20.48
N PHE A 232 -0.41 -13.68 20.49
CA PHE A 232 -0.01 -14.82 19.65
C PHE A 232 -0.66 -16.15 20.07
N GLU A 233 -0.89 -16.38 21.37
CA GLU A 233 -1.66 -17.54 21.84
C GLU A 233 -3.09 -17.54 21.29
N TRP A 234 -3.75 -16.37 21.34
CA TRP A 234 -5.07 -16.19 20.74
C TRP A 234 -5.04 -16.36 19.23
N TYR A 235 -4.05 -15.78 18.56
CA TYR A 235 -3.94 -15.79 17.10
C TYR A 235 -3.76 -17.22 16.57
N GLN A 236 -2.89 -18.01 17.23
CA GLN A 236 -2.67 -19.42 16.91
C GLN A 236 -3.95 -20.25 17.10
N SER A 237 -4.68 -20.06 18.19
CA SER A 237 -5.94 -20.77 18.43
C SER A 237 -7.10 -20.32 17.54
N SER A 238 -7.03 -19.10 16.98
CA SER A 238 -8.11 -18.48 16.21
C SER A 238 -7.84 -18.40 14.70
N GLY A 239 -6.74 -18.97 14.21
CA GLY A 239 -6.27 -18.80 12.82
C GLY A 239 -7.33 -19.13 11.76
N GLN A 240 -8.10 -20.20 11.94
CA GLN A 240 -9.18 -20.55 11.02
C GLN A 240 -10.30 -19.50 10.96
N VAL A 241 -10.62 -18.87 12.09
CA VAL A 241 -11.66 -17.82 12.15
C VAL A 241 -11.14 -16.55 11.51
N VAL A 242 -9.87 -16.20 11.75
CA VAL A 242 -9.21 -15.05 11.09
C VAL A 242 -9.24 -15.21 9.57
N ASN A 243 -8.85 -16.37 9.05
CA ASN A 243 -8.85 -16.63 7.62
C ASN A 243 -10.27 -16.51 7.02
N LYS A 244 -11.28 -17.10 7.67
CA LYS A 244 -12.69 -16.98 7.23
C LYS A 244 -13.19 -15.53 7.20
N VAL A 245 -12.74 -14.68 8.11
CA VAL A 245 -13.11 -13.26 8.12
C VAL A 245 -12.44 -12.53 6.95
N LEU A 246 -11.15 -12.75 6.73
CA LEU A 246 -10.41 -12.12 5.62
C LEU A 246 -10.97 -12.52 4.26
N GLU A 247 -11.32 -13.79 4.08
CA GLU A 247 -11.91 -14.35 2.86
C GLU A 247 -13.23 -13.67 2.46
N LYS A 248 -14.03 -13.21 3.44
CA LYS A 248 -15.35 -12.61 3.16
C LYS A 248 -15.28 -11.24 2.49
N ARG A 249 -14.19 -10.48 2.66
CA ARG A 249 -14.11 -9.10 2.13
C ARG A 249 -12.72 -8.71 1.68
N ALA A 250 -11.75 -8.72 2.59
CA ALA A 250 -10.41 -8.24 2.28
C ALA A 250 -9.80 -9.01 1.10
N ALA A 251 -9.87 -10.35 1.15
CA ALA A 251 -9.31 -11.22 0.11
C ALA A 251 -9.96 -10.99 -1.25
N ILE A 252 -11.28 -10.81 -1.30
CA ILE A 252 -12.01 -10.55 -2.55
C ILE A 252 -11.51 -9.28 -3.21
N ILE A 253 -11.43 -8.18 -2.45
CA ILE A 253 -10.96 -6.88 -2.95
C ILE A 253 -9.51 -7.00 -3.43
N TRP A 254 -8.65 -7.64 -2.64
CA TRP A 254 -7.25 -7.80 -3.00
C TRP A 254 -7.02 -8.67 -4.23
N VAL A 255 -7.73 -9.79 -4.38
CA VAL A 255 -7.67 -10.65 -5.57
C VAL A 255 -8.18 -9.90 -6.81
N GLN A 256 -9.25 -9.11 -6.68
CA GLN A 256 -9.74 -8.27 -7.78
C GLN A 256 -8.70 -7.23 -8.20
N TYR A 257 -8.03 -6.61 -7.23
CA TYR A 257 -6.94 -5.66 -7.50
C TYR A 257 -5.76 -6.32 -8.24
N ILE A 258 -5.33 -7.51 -7.79
CA ILE A 258 -4.28 -8.29 -8.47
C ILE A 258 -4.71 -8.59 -9.92
N ALA A 259 -5.92 -9.12 -10.11
CA ALA A 259 -6.43 -9.47 -11.44
C ALA A 259 -6.54 -8.25 -12.38
N GLY A 260 -6.91 -7.08 -11.84
CA GLY A 260 -6.94 -5.82 -12.57
C GLY A 260 -5.55 -5.36 -12.98
N THR A 261 -4.56 -5.53 -12.09
CA THR A 261 -3.18 -5.12 -12.33
C THR A 261 -2.51 -5.95 -13.43
N VAL A 262 -2.76 -7.26 -13.50
CA VAL A 262 -2.23 -8.13 -14.57
C VAL A 262 -2.66 -7.65 -15.97
N LYS A 263 -3.85 -7.04 -16.09
CA LYS A 263 -4.37 -6.51 -17.36
C LYS A 263 -3.83 -5.11 -17.68
N PHE A 264 -3.24 -4.41 -16.71
CA PHE A 264 -2.87 -3.01 -16.82
C PHE A 264 -1.87 -2.70 -17.94
N PRO A 265 -0.75 -3.43 -18.11
CA PRO A 265 0.21 -3.14 -19.18
C PRO A 265 -0.46 -3.20 -20.56
N GLY A 266 -1.26 -4.23 -20.82
CA GLY A 266 -1.96 -4.40 -22.09
C GLY A 266 -2.95 -3.27 -22.39
N VAL A 267 -3.68 -2.78 -21.38
CA VAL A 267 -4.62 -1.66 -21.55
C VAL A 267 -3.87 -0.34 -21.79
N ARG A 268 -2.81 -0.06 -21.04
CA ARG A 268 -2.04 1.18 -21.17
C ARG A 268 -1.23 1.25 -22.47
N ILE A 269 -0.56 0.17 -22.85
CA ILE A 269 0.20 0.08 -24.11
C ILE A 269 -0.75 0.32 -25.30
N LYS A 270 -1.92 -0.34 -25.33
CA LYS A 270 -2.93 -0.11 -26.38
C LYS A 270 -3.39 1.34 -26.45
N GLY A 271 -3.60 2.00 -25.31
CA GLY A 271 -3.96 3.42 -25.26
C GLY A 271 -2.86 4.34 -25.80
N MET A 272 -1.60 4.06 -25.47
CA MET A 272 -0.44 4.81 -25.97
C MET A 272 -0.23 4.60 -27.47
N ASP A 273 -0.35 3.36 -27.96
CA ASP A 273 -0.19 3.04 -29.38
C ASP A 273 -1.30 3.65 -30.24
N SER A 274 -2.54 3.65 -29.76
CA SER A 274 -3.66 4.28 -30.46
C SER A 274 -3.58 5.82 -30.45
N ARG A 275 -2.93 6.43 -29.45
CA ARG A 275 -2.54 7.85 -29.50
C ARG A 275 -1.42 8.09 -30.53
N ARG A 276 -0.35 7.29 -30.49
CA ARG A 276 0.80 7.41 -31.41
C ARG A 276 0.38 7.25 -32.87
N LYS A 277 -0.47 6.27 -33.19
CA LYS A 277 -1.03 6.07 -34.54
C LYS A 277 -1.84 7.27 -35.03
N ARG A 278 -2.64 7.89 -34.15
CA ARG A 278 -3.39 9.13 -34.48
C ARG A 278 -2.49 10.33 -34.73
N GLU A 279 -1.38 10.45 -33.99
CA GLU A 279 -0.41 11.54 -34.17
C GLU A 279 0.44 11.33 -35.44
N MET A 280 0.84 10.09 -35.76
CA MET A 280 1.60 9.75 -36.96
C MET A 280 0.77 9.86 -38.25
N GLY A 281 -0.54 9.59 -38.20
CA GLY A 281 -1.45 9.75 -39.35
C GLY A 281 -1.90 11.19 -39.62
N ARG A 282 -1.45 12.16 -38.81
CA ARG A 282 -1.65 13.61 -39.02
C ARG A 282 -0.44 14.30 -39.66
N ARG A 283 0.64 13.55 -39.92
CA ARG A 283 1.80 13.99 -40.70
C ARG A 283 1.66 13.49 -42.13
#